data_AF-A0A246BIF8-F1
#
_entry.id   AF-A0A246BIF8-F1
#
_cell.length_a   1.000
_cell.length_b   1.000
_cell.length_c   1.000
_cell.angle_alpha   90.00
_cell.angle_beta   90.00
_cell.angle_gamma   90.00
#
_symmetry.space_group_name_H-M   'P 1'
#
loop_
_entity.id
_entity.type
_entity.pdbx_description
1 polymer ?
#
loop_
_entity_poly.entity_id
_entity_poly.type
_entity_poly.pdbx_seq_one_letter_code
_entity_poly.pdbx_strand_id
1 'polypeptide(L)'
;MQKQQWLSKPDGNIIETLTDPRVLSTAAGAAAGAVLEKQLWTGMRDTFGVASLEGGRLKFYAPDADGKAGAEAPQLGMNRQLARLGIVVACVAGIEYVPNGNAQYAFLGVAAVAMAHVLQDVFPAIR
;
A
#
# COMPACT_ATOMS: atom_id res chain seq x y z
N MET A 1 38.55 -5.27 -4.21
CA MET A 1 37.38 -5.51 -3.33
C MET A 1 36.27 -4.56 -3.75
N GLN A 2 35.17 -5.05 -4.33
CA GLN A 2 33.99 -4.24 -4.60
C GLN A 2 33.38 -3.83 -3.25
N LYS A 3 33.36 -2.52 -2.96
CA LYS A 3 32.64 -2.00 -1.79
C LYS A 3 31.15 -2.21 -2.04
N GLN A 4 30.53 -3.14 -1.32
CA GLN A 4 29.08 -3.19 -1.21
C GLN A 4 28.64 -1.89 -0.53
N GLN A 5 28.08 -0.97 -1.31
CA GLN A 5 27.55 0.30 -0.82
C GLN A 5 26.11 0.07 -0.34
N TRP A 6 25.96 -0.12 0.97
CA TRP A 6 24.68 -0.06 1.67
C TRP A 6 24.16 1.36 1.62
N LEU A 7 22.83 1.54 1.47
CA LEU A 7 22.13 2.83 1.27
C LEU A 7 22.85 4.03 1.92
N SER A 8 23.74 4.68 1.17
CA SER A 8 24.25 5.99 1.54
C SER A 8 23.14 6.99 1.26
N LYS A 9 22.96 7.98 2.15
CA LYS A 9 22.15 9.15 1.82
C LYS A 9 22.61 9.67 0.46
N PRO A 10 21.70 10.14 -0.41
CA PRO A 10 22.10 10.85 -1.62
C PRO A 10 23.12 11.92 -1.25
N ASP A 11 24.20 12.03 -2.01
CA ASP A 11 25.27 13.01 -1.79
C ASP A 11 24.81 14.46 -2.08
N GLY A 12 23.51 14.74 -1.96
CA GLY A 12 22.84 15.94 -2.44
C GLY A 12 22.48 15.89 -3.93
N ASN A 13 22.93 14.88 -4.68
CA ASN A 13 22.64 14.74 -6.11
C ASN A 13 21.28 14.07 -6.35
N ILE A 14 20.25 14.90 -6.49
CA ILE A 14 18.87 14.48 -6.75
C ILE A 14 18.76 13.64 -8.04
N ILE A 15 19.54 13.98 -9.08
CA ILE A 15 19.47 13.27 -10.36
C ILE A 15 19.90 11.82 -10.20
N GLU A 16 21.00 11.58 -9.49
CA GLU A 16 21.49 10.23 -9.22
C GLU A 16 20.45 9.37 -8.48
N THR A 17 19.77 9.97 -7.50
CA THR A 17 18.69 9.32 -6.75
C THR A 17 17.49 8.98 -7.65
N LEU A 18 17.09 9.91 -8.51
CA LEU A 18 15.97 9.71 -9.44
C LEU A 18 16.30 8.71 -10.56
N THR A 19 17.58 8.48 -10.83
CA THR A 19 18.04 7.48 -11.81
C THR A 19 18.39 6.13 -11.19
N ASP A 20 18.42 6.01 -9.86
CA ASP A 20 18.72 4.75 -9.18
C ASP A 20 17.62 3.72 -9.48
N PRO A 21 17.95 2.57 -10.10
CA PRO A 21 16.97 1.52 -10.40
C PRO A 21 16.20 1.03 -9.17
N ARG A 22 16.79 1.10 -7.98
CA ARG A 22 16.17 0.71 -6.71
C ARG A 22 15.08 1.68 -6.31
N VAL A 23 15.34 2.98 -6.46
CA VAL A 23 14.37 4.05 -6.18
C VAL A 23 13.22 3.99 -7.17
N LEU A 24 13.52 3.84 -8.46
CA LEU A 24 12.51 3.68 -9.51
C LEU A 24 11.64 2.45 -9.29
N SER A 25 12.25 1.31 -8.94
CA SER A 25 11.52 0.07 -8.65
C SER A 25 10.63 0.20 -7.42
N THR A 26 11.10 0.89 -6.38
CA THR A 26 10.30 1.21 -5.20
C THR A 26 9.11 2.09 -5.56
N ALA A 27 9.32 3.13 -6.38
CA ALA A 27 8.24 4.01 -6.83
C ALA A 27 7.21 3.27 -7.70
N ALA A 28 7.67 2.41 -8.62
CA ALA A 28 6.79 1.55 -9.42
C ALA A 28 6.00 0.57 -8.54
N GLY A 29 6.64 -0.02 -7.54
CA GLY A 29 6.00 -0.86 -6.53
C GLY A 29 4.93 -0.12 -5.76
N ALA A 30 5.22 1.10 -5.29
CA ALA A 30 4.24 1.94 -4.59
C ALA A 30 3.01 2.24 -5.47
N ALA A 31 3.22 2.60 -6.74
CA ALA A 31 2.14 2.82 -7.69
C ALA A 31 1.32 1.54 -7.92
N ALA A 32 1.99 0.39 -8.10
CA ALA A 32 1.35 -0.91 -8.25
C ALA A 32 0.53 -1.29 -7.01
N GLY A 33 1.04 -1.04 -5.81
CA GLY A 33 0.34 -1.29 -4.55
C GLY A 33 -0.94 -0.47 -4.42
N ALA A 34 -0.90 0.82 -4.76
CA ALA A 34 -2.09 1.67 -4.77
C ALA A 34 -3.15 1.18 -5.78
N VAL A 35 -2.73 0.73 -6.96
CA VAL A 35 -3.62 0.15 -7.97
C VAL A 35 -4.21 -1.18 -7.48
N LEU A 36 -3.38 -2.06 -6.91
CA LEU A 36 -3.80 -3.36 -6.39
C LEU A 36 -4.85 -3.20 -5.29
N GLU A 37 -4.61 -2.31 -4.33
CA GLU A 37 -5.60 -1.97 -3.30
C GLU A 37 -6.90 -1.49 -3.92
N LYS A 38 -6.84 -0.50 -4.83
CA LYS A 38 -8.02 0.03 -5.49
C LYS A 38 -8.82 -1.08 -6.17
N GLN A 39 -8.15 -1.97 -6.91
CA GLN A 39 -8.77 -3.10 -7.57
C GLN A 39 -9.42 -4.08 -6.59
N LEU A 40 -8.75 -4.41 -5.47
CA LEU A 40 -9.35 -5.24 -4.42
C LEU A 40 -10.64 -4.62 -3.89
N TRP A 41 -10.60 -3.34 -3.53
CA TRP A 41 -11.74 -2.64 -2.92
C TRP A 41 -12.91 -2.47 -3.89
N THR A 42 -12.64 -2.20 -5.17
CA THR A 42 -13.70 -2.03 -6.18
C THR A 42 -14.21 -3.36 -6.72
N GLY A 43 -13.34 -4.38 -6.81
CA GLY A 43 -13.69 -5.70 -7.34
C GLY A 43 -14.42 -6.58 -6.34
N MET A 44 -14.20 -6.39 -5.04
CA MET A 44 -14.83 -7.17 -3.97
C MET A 44 -15.57 -6.24 -2.99
N ARG A 45 -16.48 -5.43 -3.51
CA ARG A 45 -17.27 -4.47 -2.70
C ARG A 45 -18.07 -5.14 -1.60
N ASP A 46 -18.52 -6.38 -1.78
CA ASP A 46 -19.24 -7.12 -0.74
C ASP A 46 -18.35 -7.44 0.48
N THR A 47 -17.04 -7.62 0.26
CA THR A 47 -16.08 -7.95 1.32
C THR A 47 -15.45 -6.71 1.95
N PHE A 48 -15.25 -5.65 1.17
CA PHE A 48 -14.50 -4.47 1.59
C PHE A 48 -15.32 -3.19 1.66
N GLY A 49 -16.59 -3.23 1.27
CA GLY A 49 -17.53 -2.12 1.34
C GLY A 49 -17.19 -0.92 0.46
N VAL A 50 -17.96 0.14 0.64
CA VAL A 50 -17.72 1.48 0.12
C VAL A 50 -17.20 2.35 1.26
N ALA A 51 -16.10 3.07 1.04
CA ALA A 51 -15.54 3.96 2.03
C ALA A 51 -15.92 5.42 1.71
N SER A 52 -16.38 6.16 2.71
CA SER A 52 -16.73 7.59 2.60
C SER A 52 -16.11 8.37 3.76
N LEU A 53 -15.71 9.61 3.50
CA LEU A 53 -15.19 10.49 4.55
C LEU A 53 -16.34 11.37 5.05
N GLU A 54 -16.73 11.19 6.32
CA GLU A 54 -17.76 11.99 6.97
C GLU A 54 -17.18 12.66 8.21
N GLY A 55 -17.22 13.99 8.27
CA GLY A 55 -16.72 14.74 9.44
C GLY A 55 -15.24 14.48 9.76
N GLY A 56 -14.41 14.25 8.74
CA GLY A 56 -12.99 13.92 8.89
C GLY A 56 -12.71 12.49 9.35
N ARG A 57 -13.74 11.64 9.49
CA ARG A 57 -13.59 10.22 9.84
C ARG A 57 -13.96 9.35 8.65
N LEU A 58 -13.17 8.31 8.42
CA LEU A 58 -13.46 7.32 7.40
C LEU A 58 -14.55 6.37 7.92
N LYS A 59 -15.66 6.30 7.20
CA LYS A 59 -16.76 5.36 7.45
C LYS A 59 -16.87 4.37 6.31
N PHE A 60 -17.39 3.20 6.65
CA PHE A 60 -17.52 2.07 5.72
C PHE A 60 -18.97 1.64 5.64
N TYR A 61 -19.42 1.35 4.43
CA TYR A 61 -20.81 1.02 4.13
C TYR A 61 -20.86 -0.26 3.32
N ALA A 62 -21.88 -1.09 3.56
CA ALA A 62 -22.21 -2.17 2.65
C ALA A 62 -22.71 -1.59 1.31
N PRO A 63 -22.40 -2.24 0.18
CA PRO A 63 -23.01 -1.86 -1.09
C PRO A 63 -24.53 -2.07 -1.04
N ASP A 64 -25.30 -1.12 -1.54
CA ASP A 64 -26.73 -1.30 -1.80
C ASP A 64 -26.97 -2.07 -3.11
N ALA A 65 -28.24 -2.29 -3.48
CA ALA A 65 -28.62 -3.00 -4.70
C ALA A 65 -28.10 -2.34 -5.99
N ASP A 66 -27.80 -1.04 -5.95
CA ASP A 66 -27.24 -0.26 -7.07
C ASP A 66 -25.71 -0.15 -6.99
N GLY A 67 -25.08 -0.82 -6.01
CA GLY A 67 -23.64 -0.80 -5.77
C GLY A 67 -23.10 0.49 -5.16
N LYS A 68 -23.97 1.36 -4.62
CA LYS A 68 -23.64 2.59 -3.88
C LYS A 68 -23.54 2.32 -2.37
N ALA A 69 -23.18 3.34 -1.59
CA ALA A 69 -23.09 3.21 -0.14
C ALA A 69 -24.48 3.06 0.47
N GLY A 70 -24.76 1.91 1.09
CA GLY A 70 -25.98 1.59 1.81
C GLY A 70 -25.83 1.80 3.31
N ALA A 71 -26.13 0.76 4.11
CA ALA A 71 -26.00 0.80 5.57
C ALA A 71 -24.53 0.84 6.02
N GLU A 72 -24.26 1.58 7.10
CA GLU A 72 -22.94 1.62 7.73
C GLU A 72 -22.56 0.22 8.25
N ALA A 73 -21.36 -0.23 7.89
CA ALA A 73 -20.82 -1.55 8.19
C ALA A 73 -19.33 -1.43 8.57
N PRO A 74 -19.02 -1.03 9.82
CA PRO A 74 -17.65 -0.78 10.28
C PRO A 74 -16.70 -1.97 10.13
N GLN A 75 -17.23 -3.20 10.20
CA GLN A 75 -16.46 -4.43 10.02
C GLN A 75 -15.78 -4.54 8.64
N LEU A 76 -16.32 -3.88 7.62
CA LEU A 76 -15.72 -3.85 6.27
C LEU A 76 -14.42 -3.04 6.27
N GLY A 77 -14.29 -2.04 7.15
CA GLY A 77 -13.04 -1.33 7.40
C GLY A 77 -11.97 -2.24 8.00
N MET A 78 -12.34 -3.08 8.96
CA MET A 78 -11.46 -4.09 9.53
C MET A 78 -10.97 -5.07 8.46
N ASN A 79 -11.85 -5.53 7.57
CA ASN A 79 -11.46 -6.41 6.45
C ASN A 79 -10.41 -5.77 5.56
N ARG A 80 -10.52 -4.46 5.26
CA ARG A 80 -9.49 -3.75 4.48
C ARG A 80 -8.16 -3.67 5.20
N GLN A 81 -8.16 -3.40 6.50
CA GLN A 81 -6.93 -3.37 7.30
C GLN A 81 -6.25 -4.75 7.30
N LEU A 82 -7.00 -5.81 7.52
CA LEU A 82 -6.47 -7.18 7.48
C LEU A 82 -5.92 -7.53 6.10
N ALA A 83 -6.62 -7.17 5.02
CA ALA A 83 -6.13 -7.39 3.66
C ALA A 83 -4.83 -6.62 3.37
N ARG A 84 -4.71 -5.36 3.83
CA ARG A 84 -3.46 -4.59 3.74
C ARG A 84 -2.31 -5.23 4.51
N LEU A 85 -2.56 -5.70 5.73
CA LEU A 85 -1.56 -6.45 6.51
C LEU A 85 -1.15 -7.74 5.79
N GLY A 86 -2.10 -8.44 5.17
CA GLY A 86 -1.82 -9.59 4.31
C GLY A 86 -0.92 -9.24 3.12
N ILE A 87 -1.18 -8.11 2.45
CA ILE A 87 -0.32 -7.59 1.36
C ILE A 87 1.10 -7.30 1.87
N VAL A 88 1.24 -6.65 3.03
CA VAL A 88 2.54 -6.37 3.64
C VAL A 88 3.30 -7.66 3.92
N VAL A 89 2.66 -8.64 4.56
CA VAL A 89 3.28 -9.95 4.86
C VAL A 89 3.68 -10.67 3.57
N ALA A 90 2.82 -10.68 2.55
CA ALA A 90 3.12 -11.29 1.26
C ALA A 90 4.32 -10.62 0.57
N CYS A 91 4.43 -9.29 0.65
CA CYS A 91 5.55 -8.54 0.10
C CYS A 91 6.84 -8.79 0.88
N VAL A 92 6.80 -8.88 2.21
CA VAL A 92 7.97 -9.25 3.04
C VAL A 92 8.46 -10.66 2.67
N ALA A 93 7.55 -11.62 2.52
CA ALA A 93 7.91 -12.95 2.01
C ALA A 93 8.49 -12.85 0.60
N GLY A 94 7.90 -12.05 -0.28
CA GLY A 94 8.43 -11.79 -1.63
C GLY A 94 9.85 -11.22 -1.63
N ILE A 95 10.18 -10.31 -0.70
CA ILE A 95 11.54 -9.77 -0.55
C ILE A 95 12.53 -10.88 -0.16
N GLU A 96 12.16 -11.74 0.78
CA GLU A 96 13.01 -12.83 1.29
C GLU A 96 13.26 -13.92 0.23
N TYR A 97 12.22 -14.30 -0.53
CA TYR A 97 12.28 -15.46 -1.42
C TYR A 97 12.58 -15.13 -2.89
N VAL A 98 12.42 -13.88 -3.32
CA VAL A 98 12.78 -13.48 -4.69
C VAL A 98 14.27 -13.18 -4.78
N PRO A 99 15.00 -13.74 -5.77
CA PRO A 99 16.44 -13.53 -5.90
C PRO A 99 16.79 -12.04 -5.99
N ASN A 100 17.92 -11.69 -5.37
CA ASN A 100 18.41 -10.31 -5.23
C ASN A 100 18.27 -9.50 -6.52
N GLY A 101 17.56 -8.37 -6.44
CA GLY A 101 17.35 -7.48 -7.58
C GLY A 101 16.23 -6.46 -7.36
N ASN A 102 15.92 -5.75 -8.44
CA ASN A 102 14.93 -4.66 -8.48
C ASN A 102 13.51 -5.08 -8.02
N ALA A 103 13.17 -6.37 -8.14
CA ALA A 103 11.88 -6.89 -7.70
C ALA A 103 11.66 -6.76 -6.18
N GLN A 104 12.71 -6.93 -5.36
CA GLN A 104 12.62 -6.74 -3.90
C GLN A 104 12.23 -5.30 -3.55
N TYR A 105 12.77 -4.32 -4.29
CA TYR A 105 12.41 -2.91 -4.13
C TYR A 105 10.97 -2.63 -4.57
N ALA A 106 10.47 -3.31 -5.61
CA ALA A 106 9.06 -3.22 -5.97
C ALA A 106 8.15 -3.76 -4.85
N PHE A 107 8.47 -4.91 -4.25
CA PHE A 107 7.74 -5.42 -3.08
C PHE A 107 7.82 -4.46 -1.88
N LEU A 108 8.98 -3.85 -1.64
CA LEU A 108 9.13 -2.80 -0.62
C LEU A 108 8.19 -1.63 -0.88
N GLY A 109 8.09 -1.17 -2.13
CA GLY A 109 7.17 -0.10 -2.52
C GLY A 109 5.71 -0.44 -2.27
N VAL A 110 5.27 -1.65 -2.66
CA VAL A 110 3.91 -2.14 -2.41
C VAL A 110 3.63 -2.20 -0.90
N ALA A 111 4.55 -2.79 -0.12
CA ALA A 111 4.42 -2.90 1.33
C ALA A 111 4.36 -1.52 2.01
N ALA A 112 5.17 -0.56 1.57
CA ALA A 112 5.21 0.77 2.13
C ALA A 112 3.87 1.51 1.97
N VAL A 113 3.23 1.42 0.80
CA VAL A 113 1.91 2.03 0.57
C VAL A 113 0.83 1.36 1.41
N ALA A 114 0.78 0.03 1.43
CA ALA A 114 -0.19 -0.71 2.25
C ALA A 114 -0.04 -0.37 3.73
N MET A 115 1.19 -0.27 4.23
CA MET A 115 1.47 0.10 5.61
C MET A 115 1.12 1.57 5.89
N ALA A 116 1.41 2.49 4.97
CA ALA A 116 1.04 3.90 5.12
C ALA A 116 -0.48 4.06 5.29
N HIS A 117 -1.30 3.34 4.51
CA HIS A 117 -2.74 3.35 4.66
C HIS A 117 -3.22 2.72 5.98
N VAL A 118 -2.57 1.66 6.47
CA VAL A 118 -2.86 1.11 7.80
C VAL A 118 -2.59 2.18 8.87
N LEU A 119 -1.45 2.86 8.80
CA LEU A 119 -1.10 3.91 9.76
C LEU A 119 -2.07 5.09 9.70
N GLN A 120 -2.53 5.52 8.52
CA GLN A 120 -3.51 6.59 8.38
C GLN A 120 -4.89 6.22 8.97
N ASP A 121 -5.27 4.95 8.89
CA ASP A 121 -6.53 4.48 9.47
C ASP A 121 -6.44 4.30 11.00
N VAL A 122 -5.27 3.91 11.54
CA VAL A 122 -5.03 3.80 13.00
C VAL A 122 -4.79 5.16 13.64
N PHE A 123 -4.11 6.06 12.95
CA PHE A 123 -3.76 7.40 13.40
C PHE A 123 -4.37 8.44 12.46
N PRO A 124 -5.66 8.79 12.63
CA PRO A 124 -6.35 9.74 11.76
C PRO A 124 -5.68 11.12 11.69
N ALA A 125 -4.86 11.49 12.69
CA ALA A 125 -4.10 12.73 12.72
C ALA A 125 -2.96 12.79 11.67
N ILE A 126 -2.61 11.67 11.04
CA ILE A 126 -1.55 11.56 10.01
C ILE A 126 -2.14 11.65 8.59
N ARG A 127 -3.48 11.72 8.47
CA ARG A 127 -4.19 11.74 7.17
C ARG A 127 -4.28 13.13 6.56
#